data_AF-A0A822D7Y6-F1
#
_entry.id   AF-A0A822D7Y6-F1
#
_cell.length_a   1.000
_cell.length_b   1.000
_cell.length_c   1.000
_cell.angle_alpha   90.00
_cell.angle_beta   90.00
_cell.angle_gamma   90.00
#
_symmetry.space_group_name_H-M   'P 1'
#
loop_
_entity.id
_entity.type
_entity.pdbx_description
1 polymer ?
#
loop_
_entity_poly.entity_id
_entity_poly.type
_entity_poly.pdbx_seq_one_letter_code
_entity_poly.pdbx_strand_id
1 'polypeptide(L)'
;MMNRASSMPKRIRSTREQFDRVFNGISSEPARATTCANYVNDNMGFAVSRLCIRKYFDDNARNQSKELIKNIRSSMMTMLQQASWMDNESKQKAIDKLMEFFFSKINN
;
A
#
# COMPACT_ATOMS: atom_id res chain seq x y z
N MET A 1 -11.72 -6.99 -14.31
CA MET A 1 -11.20 -7.55 -15.57
C MET A 1 -9.96 -6.74 -15.96
N MET A 2 -8.77 -7.37 -16.08
CA MET A 2 -7.55 -6.63 -16.44
C MET A 2 -7.66 -6.09 -17.88
N ASN A 3 -7.51 -4.79 -18.05
CA ASN A 3 -7.55 -4.17 -19.37
C ASN A 3 -6.22 -4.44 -20.11
N ARG A 4 -6.28 -5.29 -21.15
CA ARG A 4 -5.11 -5.69 -21.96
C ARG A 4 -4.75 -4.72 -23.09
N ALA A 5 -5.53 -3.67 -23.31
CA ALA A 5 -5.29 -2.73 -24.41
C ALA A 5 -3.90 -2.07 -24.34
N SER A 6 -3.31 -1.92 -23.15
CA SER A 6 -1.95 -1.40 -22.95
C SER A 6 -0.84 -2.31 -23.50
N SER A 7 -1.13 -3.60 -23.72
CA SER A 7 -0.21 -4.57 -24.32
C SER A 7 -0.38 -4.69 -25.84
N MET A 8 -1.35 -3.97 -26.42
CA MET A 8 -1.70 -4.06 -27.83
C MET A 8 -0.88 -3.07 -28.69
N PRO A 9 -0.90 -3.21 -30.02
CA PRO A 9 -0.27 -2.25 -30.94
C PRO A 9 -0.76 -0.82 -30.75
N LYS A 10 0.03 0.16 -31.20
CA LYS A 10 -0.22 1.61 -31.04
C LYS A 10 -1.65 2.01 -31.43
N ARG A 11 -2.21 1.43 -32.50
CA ARG A 11 -3.59 1.67 -32.94
C ARG A 11 -4.61 1.52 -31.81
N ILE A 12 -4.55 0.41 -31.07
CA ILE A 12 -5.51 0.11 -29.98
C ILE A 12 -5.22 0.98 -28.76
N ARG A 13 -3.93 1.23 -28.47
CA ARG A 13 -3.51 2.09 -27.36
C ARG A 13 -3.95 3.54 -27.56
N SER A 14 -3.88 4.06 -28.78
CA SER A 14 -4.35 5.41 -29.10
C SER A 14 -5.86 5.57 -28.96
N THR A 15 -6.66 4.55 -29.30
CA THR A 15 -8.11 4.56 -29.01
C THR A 15 -8.38 4.59 -27.52
N ARG A 16 -7.64 3.80 -26.73
CA ARG A 16 -7.74 3.82 -25.28
C ARG A 16 -7.36 5.18 -24.69
N GLU A 17 -6.30 5.80 -25.20
CA GLU A 17 -5.84 7.11 -24.75
C GLU A 17 -6.93 8.18 -24.88
N GLN A 18 -7.74 8.16 -25.95
CA GLN A 18 -8.87 9.08 -26.11
C GLN A 18 -9.92 8.91 -25.01
N PHE A 19 -10.21 7.67 -24.62
CA PHE A 19 -11.09 7.39 -23.49
C PHE A 19 -10.46 7.85 -22.17
N ASP A 20 -9.19 7.50 -21.93
CA ASP A 20 -8.48 7.85 -20.70
C ASP A 20 -8.32 9.39 -20.54
N ARG A 21 -8.25 10.16 -21.64
CA ARG A 21 -8.25 11.64 -21.61
C ARG A 21 -9.51 12.20 -20.94
N VAL A 22 -10.67 11.65 -21.26
CA VAL A 22 -11.95 12.12 -20.71
C VAL A 22 -12.17 11.55 -19.32
N PHE A 23 -11.90 10.26 -19.12
CA PHE A 23 -12.23 9.56 -17.87
C PHE A 23 -11.24 9.87 -16.74
N ASN A 24 -9.93 9.90 -17.04
CA ASN A 24 -8.87 10.11 -16.06
C ASN A 24 -8.24 11.52 -16.13
N GLY A 25 -8.60 12.34 -17.13
CA GLY A 25 -8.02 13.67 -17.32
C GLY A 25 -6.56 13.68 -17.77
N ILE A 26 -6.03 12.55 -18.27
CA ILE A 26 -4.62 12.47 -18.70
C ILE A 26 -4.43 13.07 -20.09
N SER A 27 -3.31 13.75 -20.34
CA SER A 27 -3.04 14.39 -21.63
C SER A 27 -2.38 13.47 -22.67
N SER A 28 -1.74 12.37 -22.22
CA SER A 28 -1.06 11.40 -23.08
C SER A 28 -0.89 10.05 -22.37
N GLU A 29 -0.62 9.00 -23.14
CA GLU A 29 -0.25 7.69 -22.58
C GLU A 29 1.06 7.80 -21.76
N PRO A 30 1.17 7.12 -20.60
CA PRO A 30 2.42 7.05 -19.86
C PRO A 30 3.56 6.47 -20.72
N ALA A 31 4.79 6.85 -20.38
CA ALA A 31 5.97 6.30 -21.04
C ALA A 31 5.98 4.77 -20.98
N ARG A 32 6.38 4.12 -22.08
CA ARG A 32 6.41 2.64 -22.17
C ARG A 32 7.24 1.99 -21.07
N ALA A 33 8.35 2.60 -20.69
CA ALA A 33 9.19 2.13 -19.60
C ALA A 33 8.42 2.07 -18.27
N THR A 34 7.64 3.10 -17.94
CA THR A 34 6.78 3.14 -16.76
C THR A 34 5.69 2.07 -16.83
N THR A 35 5.04 1.90 -17.98
CA THR A 35 4.05 0.82 -18.17
C THR A 35 4.65 -0.56 -17.92
N CYS A 36 5.83 -0.84 -18.47
CA CYS A 36 6.52 -2.11 -18.29
C CYS A 36 6.98 -2.32 -16.84
N ALA A 37 7.51 -1.27 -16.18
CA ALA A 37 7.92 -1.32 -14.79
C ALA A 37 6.72 -1.65 -13.87
N ASN A 38 5.58 -0.99 -14.08
CA ASN A 38 4.35 -1.27 -13.35
C ASN A 38 3.85 -2.69 -13.61
N TYR A 39 3.86 -3.15 -14.87
CA TYR A 39 3.47 -4.52 -15.21
C TYR A 39 4.30 -5.57 -14.47
N VAL A 40 5.64 -5.41 -14.44
CA VAL A 40 6.51 -6.33 -13.70
C VAL A 40 6.27 -6.21 -12.20
N ASN A 41 6.06 -5.01 -11.66
CA ASN A 41 5.75 -4.82 -10.25
C ASN A 41 4.42 -5.47 -9.84
N ASP A 42 3.38 -5.39 -10.68
CA ASP A 42 2.07 -5.98 -10.42
C ASP A 42 2.12 -7.52 -10.41
N ASN A 43 3.00 -8.13 -11.23
CA ASN A 43 3.13 -9.59 -11.33
C ASN A 43 4.22 -10.15 -10.41
N MET A 44 5.26 -9.37 -10.09
CA MET A 44 6.48 -9.81 -9.38
C MET A 44 6.85 -8.84 -8.25
N GLY A 45 5.85 -8.30 -7.56
CA GLY A 45 6.01 -7.22 -6.57
C GLY A 45 7.07 -7.49 -5.49
N PHE A 46 7.16 -8.71 -4.97
CA PHE A 46 8.20 -9.06 -3.99
C PHE A 46 9.62 -9.01 -4.57
N ALA A 47 9.81 -9.48 -5.81
CA ALA A 47 11.12 -9.44 -6.46
C ALA A 47 11.56 -8.00 -6.75
N VAL A 48 10.65 -7.18 -7.28
CA VAL A 48 10.89 -5.74 -7.51
C VAL A 48 11.16 -5.02 -6.19
N SER A 49 10.39 -5.33 -5.14
CA SER A 49 10.56 -4.76 -3.81
C SER A 49 11.92 -5.10 -3.21
N ARG A 50 12.40 -6.34 -3.36
CA ARG A 50 13.76 -6.72 -2.92
C ARG A 50 14.84 -5.89 -3.60
N LEU A 51 14.73 -5.66 -4.91
CA LEU A 51 15.65 -4.81 -5.66
C LEU A 51 15.59 -3.35 -5.19
N CYS A 52 14.37 -2.84 -4.97
CA CYS A 52 14.15 -1.48 -4.48
C CYS A 52 14.75 -1.27 -3.08
N ILE A 53 14.46 -2.19 -2.14
CA ILE A 53 14.98 -2.16 -0.77
C ILE A 53 16.51 -2.14 -0.78
N ARG A 54 17.13 -3.07 -1.53
CA ARG A 54 18.60 -3.15 -1.60
C ARG A 54 19.25 -1.86 -2.10
N LYS A 55 18.58 -1.12 -2.98
CA LYS A 55 19.15 0.05 -3.64
C LYS A 55 18.84 1.37 -2.94
N TYR A 56 17.67 1.49 -2.32
CA TYR A 56 17.14 2.78 -1.89
C TYR A 56 16.68 2.83 -0.42
N PHE A 57 16.50 1.69 0.25
CA PHE A 57 15.91 1.68 1.58
C PHE A 57 16.99 1.74 2.67
N ASP A 58 16.90 2.77 3.50
CA ASP A 58 17.77 2.99 4.66
C ASP A 58 17.25 2.22 5.88
N ASP A 59 18.13 1.49 6.57
CA ASP A 59 17.79 0.78 7.79
C ASP A 59 17.41 1.73 8.94
N ASN A 60 17.87 2.98 8.94
CA ASN A 60 17.38 3.97 9.90
C ASN A 60 15.89 4.26 9.72
N ALA A 61 15.41 4.33 8.47
CA ALA A 61 13.98 4.50 8.17
C ALA A 61 13.14 3.33 8.71
N ARG A 62 13.70 2.12 8.75
CA ARG A 62 13.06 0.95 9.39
C ARG A 62 12.86 1.17 10.88
N ASN A 63 13.89 1.66 11.58
CA ASN A 63 13.82 1.88 13.03
C ASN A 63 12.84 3.00 13.37
N GLN A 64 12.87 4.10 12.63
CA GLN A 64 11.90 5.19 12.77
C GLN A 64 10.46 4.70 12.54
N SER A 65 10.24 3.87 11.51
CA SER A 65 8.93 3.27 11.24
C SER A 65 8.46 2.37 12.39
N LYS A 66 9.36 1.57 12.98
CA LYS A 66 9.04 0.73 14.16
C LYS A 66 8.62 1.59 15.36
N GLU A 67 9.33 2.68 15.63
CA GLU A 67 8.99 3.60 16.73
C GLU A 67 7.66 4.31 16.48
N LEU A 68 7.40 4.79 15.25
CA LEU A 68 6.12 5.37 14.88
C LEU A 68 4.96 4.39 15.13
N ILE A 69 5.12 3.13 14.72
CA ILE A 69 4.11 2.10 14.92
C ILE A 69 3.87 1.83 16.41
N LYS A 70 4.92 1.81 17.25
CA LYS A 70 4.78 1.70 18.72
C LYS A 70 4.01 2.88 19.31
N ASN A 71 4.28 4.10 18.84
CA ASN A 71 3.59 5.31 19.30
C ASN A 71 2.11 5.29 18.91
N ILE A 72 1.79 4.94 17.66
CA ILE A 72 0.40 4.77 17.20
C ILE A 72 -0.34 3.75 18.06
N ARG A 73 0.31 2.62 18.40
CA ARG A 73 -0.26 1.62 19.31
C ARG A 73 -0.61 2.20 20.66
N SER A 74 0.32 2.92 21.27
CA SER A 74 0.12 3.52 22.59
C SER A 74 -1.07 4.46 22.57
N SER A 75 -1.14 5.33 21.55
CA SER A 75 -2.26 6.25 21.38
C SER A 75 -3.58 5.52 21.16
N MET A 76 -3.61 4.47 20.33
CA MET A 76 -4.80 3.64 20.14
C MET A 76 -5.27 2.96 21.42
N MET A 77 -4.34 2.44 22.23
CA MET A 77 -4.67 1.84 23.52
C MET A 77 -5.32 2.85 24.46
N THR A 78 -4.75 4.06 24.57
CA THR A 78 -5.32 5.15 25.35
C THR A 78 -6.70 5.56 24.84
N MET A 79 -6.87 5.68 23.52
CA MET A 79 -8.17 6.00 22.89
C MET A 79 -9.23 4.94 23.22
N LEU A 80 -8.89 3.65 23.14
CA LEU A 80 -9.81 2.56 23.47
C LEU A 80 -10.19 2.57 24.95
N GLN A 81 -9.24 2.79 25.85
CA GLN A 81 -9.50 2.89 27.29
C GLN A 81 -10.46 4.04 27.61
N GLN A 82 -10.25 5.20 26.99
CA GLN A 82 -11.03 6.42 27.21
C GLN A 82 -12.34 6.48 26.43
N ALA A 83 -12.60 5.54 25.51
CA ALA A 83 -13.83 5.52 24.72
C ALA A 83 -15.05 5.28 25.64
N SER A 84 -15.81 6.34 25.91
CA SER A 84 -17.04 6.30 26.70
C SER A 84 -18.25 5.76 25.94
N TRP A 85 -18.18 5.78 24.61
CA TRP A 85 -19.25 5.33 23.72
C TRP A 85 -19.24 3.80 23.48
N MET A 86 -18.18 3.10 23.92
CA MET A 86 -18.06 1.65 23.80
C MET A 86 -18.40 0.97 25.13
N ASP A 87 -19.18 -0.10 25.05
CA ASP A 87 -19.36 -1.02 26.16
C ASP A 87 -18.05 -1.76 26.49
N ASN A 88 -17.97 -2.32 27.70
CA ASN A 88 -16.75 -2.95 28.21
C ASN A 88 -16.37 -4.22 27.43
N GLU A 89 -17.33 -4.98 26.92
CA GLU A 89 -17.05 -6.21 26.17
C GLU A 89 -16.40 -5.89 24.82
N SER A 90 -16.99 -4.94 24.08
CA SER A 90 -16.46 -4.43 22.82
C SER A 90 -15.09 -3.78 23.00
N LYS A 91 -14.89 -3.03 24.10
CA LYS A 91 -13.61 -2.40 24.44
C LYS A 91 -12.53 -3.45 24.67
N GLN A 92 -12.83 -4.51 25.42
CA GLN A 92 -11.88 -5.60 25.65
C GLN A 92 -11.52 -6.31 24.35
N LYS A 93 -12.49 -6.65 23.51
CA LYS A 93 -12.23 -7.27 22.19
C LYS A 93 -11.36 -6.39 21.29
N ALA A 94 -11.56 -5.08 21.33
CA ALA A 94 -10.75 -4.14 20.56
C ALA A 94 -9.29 -4.08 21.06
N ILE A 95 -9.09 -4.12 22.39
CA ILE A 95 -7.76 -4.21 23.01
C ILE A 95 -7.08 -5.53 22.63
N ASP A 96 -7.78 -6.66 22.70
CA ASP A 96 -7.22 -7.97 22.37
C ASP A 96 -6.77 -8.02 20.91
N LYS A 97 -7.60 -7.53 19.98
CA LYS A 97 -7.25 -7.39 18.56
C LYS A 97 -6.07 -6.46 18.34
N LEU A 98 -6.02 -5.35 19.08
CA LEU A 98 -4.88 -4.44 19.04
C LEU A 98 -3.63 -5.23 19.41
N MET A 99 -3.60 -5.95 20.54
CA MET A 99 -2.42 -6.71 20.98
C MET A 99 -2.01 -7.81 19.99
N GLU A 100 -2.95 -8.59 19.46
CA GLU A 100 -2.70 -9.68 18.50
C GLU A 100 -1.99 -9.20 17.22
N PHE A 101 -2.41 -8.04 16.69
CA PHE A 101 -1.82 -7.44 15.49
C PHE A 101 -0.31 -7.17 15.66
N PHE A 102 0.15 -6.79 16.85
CA PHE A 102 1.57 -6.46 17.08
C PHE A 102 2.43 -7.70 17.31
N PHE A 103 1.94 -8.69 18.06
CA PHE A 103 2.71 -9.92 18.34
C PHE A 103 2.98 -10.72 17.06
N SER A 104 2.01 -10.79 16.15
CA SER A 104 2.11 -11.61 14.94
C SER A 104 2.89 -10.96 13.78
N LYS A 105 3.00 -9.62 13.73
CA LYS A 105 3.46 -8.89 12.54
C LYS A 105 4.74 -8.08 12.70
N ILE A 106 5.21 -7.79 13.92
CA ILE A 106 6.36 -6.88 14.15
C ILE A 106 7.59 -7.59 14.75
N ASN A 107 7.38 -8.70 15.47
CA ASN A 107 8.46 -9.49 16.08
C ASN A 107 8.96 -10.65 15.19
N ASN A 108 8.49 -10.76 13.95
CA ASN A 108 8.95 -11.72 12.95
C ASN A 108 9.48 -10.96 11.72
#